data_AF-A0A2G9T5H9-F1
#
_entry.id   AF-A0A2G9T5H9-F1
#
_cell.length_a   1.000
_cell.length_b   1.000
_cell.length_c   1.000
_cell.angle_alpha   90.00
_cell.angle_beta   90.00
_cell.angle_gamma   90.00
#
_symmetry.space_group_name_H-M   'P 1'
#
loop_
_entity.id
_entity.type
_entity.pdbx_description
1 polymer ?
#
loop_
_entity_poly.entity_id
_entity_poly.type
_entity_poly.pdbx_seq_one_letter_code
_entity_poly.pdbx_strand_id
1 'polypeptide(L)' 'SDITLLNEKMGSPTLEKTNVVVKNASGHQMKVYGKLRCKIEMKGIKIEGHAYVTPYNSLMGLE' A
#
# COMPACT_ATOMS: atom_id res chain seq x y z
N SER A 1 -2.81 12.14 5.54
CA SER A 1 -3.25 10.74 5.63
C SER A 1 -2.57 10.00 4.52
N ASP A 2 -1.41 9.47 4.86
CA ASP A 2 -0.37 9.12 3.91
C ASP A 2 -0.42 7.59 3.77
N ILE A 3 -0.87 7.12 2.61
CA ILE A 3 -1.09 5.71 2.32
C ILE A 3 -0.01 5.22 1.37
N THR A 4 0.69 4.15 1.76
CA THR A 4 1.64 3.44 0.89
C THR A 4 0.92 2.34 0.11
N LEU A 5 0.88 2.50 -1.20
CA LEU A 5 0.33 1.56 -2.17
C LEU A 5 1.44 0.80 -2.88
N LEU A 6 1.36 -0.53 -2.83
CA LEU A 6 2.27 -1.43 -3.53
C LEU A 6 1.52 -2.13 -4.67
N ASN A 7 2.16 -2.19 -5.84
CA ASN A 7 1.65 -2.92 -6.99
C ASN A 7 1.77 -4.45 -6.79
N GLU A 8 0.85 -5.20 -7.40
CA GLU A 8 0.71 -6.66 -7.29
C GLU A 8 1.90 -7.48 -7.81
N LYS A 9 2.88 -6.87 -8.51
CA LYS A 9 4.07 -7.55 -9.05
C LYS A 9 5.08 -8.02 -7.98
N MET A 10 4.74 -7.92 -6.70
CA MET A 10 5.60 -8.27 -5.56
C MET A 10 5.62 -9.77 -5.22
N GLY A 11 5.09 -10.62 -6.10
CA GLY A 11 4.92 -12.06 -5.89
C GLY A 11 3.49 -12.39 -5.43
N SER A 12 3.35 -13.40 -4.56
CA SER A 12 2.05 -13.83 -4.00
C SER A 12 2.03 -13.71 -2.47
N PRO A 13 2.17 -12.50 -1.91
CA PRO A 13 2.12 -12.30 -0.46
C PRO A 13 0.72 -12.58 0.10
N THR A 14 0.66 -13.06 1.34
CA THR A 14 -0.62 -13.22 2.05
C THR A 14 -1.15 -11.85 2.45
N LEU A 15 -2.33 -11.50 1.96
CA LEU A 15 -2.98 -10.23 2.24
C LEU A 15 -4.02 -10.39 3.34
N GLU A 16 -4.02 -9.46 4.30
CA GLU A 16 -5.12 -9.34 5.25
C GLU A 16 -6.27 -8.56 4.61
N LYS A 17 -7.52 -8.98 4.89
CA LYS A 17 -8.72 -8.25 4.46
C LYS A 17 -8.71 -6.84 5.05
N THR A 18 -9.16 -5.87 4.25
CA THR A 18 -9.28 -4.48 4.66
C THR A 18 -10.54 -3.87 4.09
N ASN A 19 -11.15 -2.95 4.85
CA ASN A 19 -12.32 -2.16 4.42
C ASN A 19 -11.92 -0.72 4.04
N VAL A 20 -10.62 -0.46 3.89
CA VAL A 20 -10.11 0.87 3.53
C VAL A 20 -10.48 1.19 2.09
N VAL A 21 -11.17 2.31 1.90
CA VAL A 21 -11.47 2.89 0.60
C VAL A 21 -10.44 3.99 0.33
N VAL A 22 -9.60 3.78 -0.68
CA VAL A 22 -8.65 4.80 -1.14
C VAL A 22 -9.31 5.62 -2.24
N LYS A 23 -9.13 6.94 -2.23
CA LYS A 23 -9.55 7.81 -3.33
C LYS A 23 -8.33 8.48 -3.94
N ASN A 24 -8.30 8.59 -5.26
CA ASN A 24 -7.27 9.36 -5.95
C ASN A 24 -7.54 10.88 -5.83
N ALA A 25 -6.61 11.70 -6.33
CA ALA A 25 -6.72 13.17 -6.30
C ALA A 25 -7.95 13.71 -7.06
N SER A 26 -8.51 12.94 -8.00
CA SER A 26 -9.74 13.27 -8.71
C SER A 26 -11.01 12.82 -7.96
N GLY A 27 -10.88 12.27 -6.75
CA GLY A 27 -11.99 11.77 -5.94
C GLY A 27 -12.50 10.39 -6.31
N HIS A 28 -11.93 9.73 -7.33
CA HIS A 28 -12.31 8.40 -7.75
C HIS A 28 -11.83 7.34 -6.77
N GLN A 29 -12.72 6.40 -6.44
CA GLN A 29 -12.38 5.27 -5.58
C GLN A 29 -11.42 4.33 -6.30
N MET A 30 -10.36 3.95 -5.59
CA MET A 30 -9.35 3.02 -6.05
C MET A 30 -9.57 1.66 -5.37
N LYS A 31 -9.47 0.60 -6.16
CA LYS A 31 -9.52 -0.78 -5.66
C LYS A 31 -8.28 -1.09 -4.82
N VAL A 32 -8.52 -1.65 -3.64
CA VAL A 32 -7.47 -2.21 -2.76
C VAL A 32 -7.75 -3.69 -2.59
N TYR A 33 -6.73 -4.53 -2.78
CA TYR A 33 -6.85 -5.98 -2.65
C TYR A 33 -6.71 -6.46 -1.21
N GLY A 34 -5.96 -5.73 -0.39
CA GLY A 34 -5.74 -6.05 1.01
C GLY A 34 -4.65 -5.19 1.62
N LYS A 35 -4.37 -5.42 2.90
CA LYS A 35 -3.22 -4.85 3.60
C LYS A 35 -2.16 -5.93 3.81
N LEU A 36 -0.90 -5.53 3.76
CA LEU A 36 0.27 -6.34 4.06
C LEU A 36 0.99 -5.66 5.22
N ARG A 37 1.40 -6.42 6.23
CA ARG A 37 2.36 -5.94 7.23
C ARG A 37 3.77 -6.19 6.70
N CYS A 38 4.56 -5.14 6.56
CA CYS A 38 5.88 -5.21 5.95
C CYS A 38 6.90 -4.45 6.79
N LYS A 39 8.15 -4.93 6.73
CA LYS A 39 9.32 -4.17 7.15
C LYS A 39 9.96 -3.58 5.89
N ILE A 40 10.05 -2.26 5.84
CA ILE A 40 10.62 -1.52 4.72
C ILE A 40 11.94 -0.93 5.20
N GLU A 41 13.01 -1.10 4.43
CA GLU A 41 14.28 -0.43 4.68
C GLU A 41 14.47 0.66 3.63
N MET A 42 14.62 1.91 4.07
CA MET A 42 14.89 3.05 3.19
C MET A 42 16.09 3.83 3.70
N LYS A 43 17.12 3.97 2.86
CA LYS A 43 18.37 4.65 3.22
C LYS A 43 18.98 4.14 4.55
N GLY A 44 18.86 2.83 4.80
CA GLY A 44 19.35 2.18 6.04
C GLY A 44 18.45 2.31 7.26
N ILE A 45 17.33 3.04 7.15
CA ILE A 45 16.32 3.14 8.22
C ILE A 45 15.28 2.03 8.01
N LYS A 46 15.09 1.19 9.03
CA LYS A 46 14.10 0.12 9.04
C LYS A 46 12.81 0.62 9.69
N ILE A 47 11.72 0.57 8.95
CA ILE A 47 10.38 0.97 9.38
C ILE A 47 9.46 -0.24 9.25
N GLU A 48 8.72 -0.56 10.30
CA GLU A 48 7.63 -1.54 10.23
C GLU A 48 6.32 -0.80 10.04
N GLY A 49 5.55 -1.22 9.04
CA GLY A 49 4.30 -0.56 8.70
C GLY A 49 3.33 -1.46 7.96
N HIS A 50 2.20 -0.87 7.59
CA HIS A 50 1.22 -1.51 6.73
C HIS A 50 1.31 -0.88 5.34
N ALA A 51 1.31 -1.73 4.32
CA ALA A 51 1.14 -1.30 2.94
C ALA A 51 -0.16 -1.86 2.39
N TYR A 52 -0.77 -1.14 1.46
CA TYR A 52 -1.99 -1.54 0.79
C TYR A 52 -1.65 -2.01 -0.62
N VAL A 53 -2.17 -3.17 -1.03
CA VAL A 53 -1.89 -3.70 -2.36
C VAL A 53 -2.99 -3.27 -3.31
N THR A 54 -2.58 -2.79 -4.48
CA THR A 54 -3.49 -2.24 -5.49
C THR A 54 -3.02 -2.65 -6.90
N PRO A 55 -3.93 -2.81 -7.88
CA PRO A 55 -3.54 -3.13 -9.26
C PRO A 55 -2.95 -1.92 -10.02
N TYR A 56 -2.99 -0.74 -9.41
CA TYR A 56 -2.47 0.49 -10.01
C TYR A 56 -0.97 0.66 -9.69
N ASN A 57 -0.37 1.70 -10.28
CA ASN A 57 1.03 2.00 -10.04
C ASN A 57 1.30 2.26 -8.55
N SER A 58 2.44 1.80 -8.04
CA SER A 58 2.82 2.01 -6.65
C SER A 58 2.92 3.51 -6.34
N LEU A 59 2.40 3.92 -5.18
CA LEU A 59 2.50 5.28 -4.65
C LEU A 59 2.96 5.18 -3.22
N MET A 60 3.95 6.00 -2.83
CA MET A 60 4.40 6.06 -1.45
C MET A 60 3.91 7.37 -0.84
N GLY A 61 3.17 7.29 0.27
CA GLY A 61 2.84 8.46 1.07
C GLY A 61 4.11 8.99 1.74
N LEU A 62 4.30 10.30 1.72
CA LEU A 62 5.35 10.96 2.51
C LEU A 62 4.70 11.31 3.84
N GLU A 63 5.11 10.67 4.93
CA GLU A 63 4.74 11.13 6.28
C GLU A 63 5.24 12.54 6.56
#